data_AF-A0A2Z6RV38-F1
#
_entry.id   AF-A0A2Z6RV38-F1
#
_cell.length_a   1.000
_cell.length_b   1.000
_cell.length_c   1.000
_cell.angle_alpha   90.00
_cell.angle_beta   90.00
_cell.angle_gamma   90.00
#
_symmetry.space_group_name_H-M   'P 1'
#
loop_
_entity.id
_entity.type
_entity.pdbx_description
1 polymer ?
#
loop_
_entity_poly.entity_id
_entity_poly.type
_entity_poly.pdbx_seq_one_letter_code
_entity_poly.pdbx_strand_id
1 'polypeptide(L)'
;MRIRLSDEEKDIFSNGMEELRQIGNGRDPFVKMAEILPQFNARQLCYYWRNYLDPELCHHELDEEEKQLIDNWISLNKSENEMIEWNNLRQYLKNQFGYLRSENMLRKYWYSKQRRQTIKTNQIFLLKIVLNSVITNIINYMIRKFRSFFPFIILRN
;
A
#
# COMPACT_ATOMS: atom_id res chain seq x y z
N MET A 1 2.90 2.74 17.77
CA MET A 1 2.22 2.18 18.95
C MET A 1 0.91 1.56 18.49
N ARG A 2 0.73 0.23 18.67
CA ARG A 2 -0.53 -0.43 18.33
C ARG A 2 -1.50 -0.15 19.47
N ILE A 3 -2.45 0.74 19.24
CA ILE A 3 -3.49 1.07 20.24
C ILE A 3 -4.38 -0.17 20.35
N ARG A 4 -4.61 -0.62 21.59
CA ARG A 4 -5.51 -1.73 21.89
C ARG A 4 -6.39 -1.29 23.05
N LEU A 5 -7.63 -0.93 22.75
CA LEU A 5 -8.65 -0.71 23.75
C LEU A 5 -8.99 -2.07 24.39
N SER A 6 -9.22 -2.08 25.70
CA SER A 6 -9.89 -3.18 26.41
C SER A 6 -11.32 -3.34 25.88
N ASP A 7 -11.97 -4.46 26.17
CA ASP A 7 -13.35 -4.67 25.70
C ASP A 7 -14.31 -3.65 26.35
N GLU A 8 -14.12 -3.33 27.63
CA GLU A 8 -14.86 -2.26 28.32
C GLU A 8 -14.62 -0.87 27.67
N GLU A 9 -13.38 -0.53 27.34
CA GLU A 9 -13.07 0.73 26.67
C GLU A 9 -13.69 0.81 25.27
N LYS A 10 -13.77 -0.31 24.54
CA LYS A 10 -14.44 -0.36 23.24
C LYS A 10 -15.93 -0.13 23.36
N ASP A 11 -16.57 -0.70 24.37
CA ASP A 11 -18.00 -0.53 24.60
C ASP A 11 -18.31 0.94 24.95
N ILE A 12 -17.54 1.54 25.87
CA ILE A 12 -17.64 2.96 26.20
C ILE A 12 -17.43 3.83 24.94
N PHE A 13 -16.39 3.54 24.16
CA PHE A 13 -16.08 4.33 22.97
C PHE A 13 -17.16 4.18 21.89
N SER A 14 -17.66 2.97 21.65
CA SER A 14 -18.68 2.72 20.62
C SER A 14 -20.02 3.38 20.97
N ASN A 15 -20.46 3.23 22.23
CA ASN A 15 -21.68 3.85 22.71
C ASN A 15 -21.58 5.39 22.68
N GLY A 16 -20.48 5.95 23.17
CA GLY A 16 -20.27 7.40 23.14
C GLY A 16 -20.22 7.96 21.71
N MET A 17 -19.63 7.23 20.76
CA MET A 17 -19.62 7.66 19.35
C MET A 17 -21.01 7.64 18.72
N GLU A 18 -21.85 6.67 19.06
CA GLU A 18 -23.23 6.58 18.56
C GLU A 18 -24.10 7.71 19.13
N GLU A 19 -23.98 8.00 20.43
CA GLU A 19 -24.64 9.16 21.06
C GLU A 19 -24.21 10.47 20.39
N LEU A 20 -22.92 10.64 20.14
CA LEU A 20 -22.38 11.84 19.48
C LEU A 20 -22.85 11.98 18.02
N ARG A 21 -23.06 10.87 17.31
CA ARG A 21 -23.66 10.88 15.96
C ARG A 21 -25.10 11.38 15.98
N GLN A 22 -25.88 10.97 16.98
CA GLN A 22 -27.29 11.36 17.10
C GLN A 22 -27.48 12.83 17.50
N ILE A 23 -26.58 13.37 18.35
CA ILE A 23 -26.64 14.76 18.82
C ILE A 23 -26.29 15.78 17.72
N GLY A 24 -25.55 15.36 16.69
CA GLY A 24 -25.36 16.13 15.45
C GLY A 24 -24.57 17.45 15.57
N ASN A 25 -23.90 17.75 16.70
CA ASN A 25 -23.37 19.09 16.96
C ASN A 25 -21.86 19.18 17.32
N GLY A 26 -21.09 19.78 16.39
CA GLY A 26 -20.27 20.99 16.62
C GLY A 26 -18.81 20.88 17.10
N ARG A 27 -18.36 19.77 17.67
CA ARG A 27 -16.93 19.57 18.02
C ARG A 27 -16.50 18.17 17.60
N ASP A 28 -15.22 18.04 17.22
CA ASP A 28 -14.64 16.76 16.80
C ASP A 28 -14.99 15.67 17.83
N PRO A 29 -15.79 14.64 17.46
CA PRO A 29 -16.28 13.63 18.40
C PRO A 29 -15.13 12.91 19.10
N PHE A 30 -13.96 12.81 18.46
CA PHE A 30 -12.79 12.18 19.05
C PHE A 30 -12.15 13.02 20.16
N VAL A 31 -12.34 14.35 20.14
CA VAL A 31 -11.89 15.22 21.24
C VAL A 31 -12.73 14.99 22.49
N LYS A 32 -14.07 14.92 22.34
CA LYS A 32 -14.96 14.58 23.45
C LYS A 32 -14.68 13.18 23.99
N MET A 33 -14.45 12.20 23.11
CA MET A 33 -14.11 10.86 23.55
C MET A 33 -12.75 10.79 24.25
N ALA A 34 -11.80 11.67 23.91
CA ALA A 34 -10.54 11.78 24.64
C ALA A 34 -10.70 12.43 26.03
N GLU A 35 -11.77 13.19 26.28
CA GLU A 35 -12.11 13.66 27.63
C GLU A 35 -12.68 12.52 28.49
N ILE A 36 -13.44 11.60 27.88
CA ILE A 36 -14.01 10.41 28.54
C ILE A 36 -12.95 9.32 28.76
N LEU A 37 -12.07 9.12 27.77
CA LEU A 37 -10.98 8.15 27.80
C LEU A 37 -9.62 8.89 27.77
N PRO A 38 -9.20 9.54 28.86
CA PRO A 38 -8.02 10.40 28.89
C PRO A 38 -6.69 9.65 28.68
N GLN A 39 -6.70 8.32 28.77
CA GLN A 39 -5.56 7.47 28.41
C GLN A 39 -5.27 7.46 26.90
N PHE A 40 -6.21 7.91 26.07
CA PHE A 40 -6.06 8.01 24.62
C PHE A 40 -6.25 9.44 24.15
N ASN A 41 -5.39 9.90 23.24
CA ASN A 41 -5.63 11.17 22.56
C ASN A 41 -6.62 11.01 21.40
N ALA A 42 -7.22 12.14 20.98
CA ALA A 42 -8.20 12.16 19.90
C ALA A 42 -7.68 11.51 18.59
N ARG A 43 -6.39 11.66 18.28
CA ARG A 43 -5.78 11.04 17.09
C ARG A 43 -5.76 9.52 17.18
N GLN A 44 -5.47 8.97 18.36
CA GLN A 44 -5.48 7.53 18.63
C GLN A 44 -6.90 6.97 18.47
N LEU A 45 -7.88 7.64 19.06
CA LEU A 45 -9.29 7.25 18.97
C LEU A 45 -9.82 7.32 17.54
N CYS A 46 -9.53 8.42 16.83
CA CYS A 46 -9.88 8.61 15.43
C CYS A 46 -9.29 7.51 14.53
N TYR A 47 -8.01 7.18 14.74
CA TYR A 47 -7.38 6.07 14.04
C TYR A 47 -8.04 4.74 14.35
N TYR A 48 -8.36 4.48 15.62
CA TYR A 48 -8.99 3.22 16.03
C TYR A 48 -10.39 3.07 15.42
N TRP A 49 -11.21 4.13 15.49
CA TRP A 49 -12.54 4.17 14.89
C TRP A 49 -12.52 3.81 13.40
N ARG A 50 -11.75 4.56 12.61
CA ARG A 50 -11.67 4.40 11.14
C ARG A 50 -11.16 3.03 10.68
N ASN A 51 -10.52 2.27 11.55
CA ASN A 51 -9.89 1.00 11.20
C ASN A 51 -10.54 -0.23 11.84
N TYR A 52 -11.32 -0.06 12.93
CA TYR A 52 -11.80 -1.20 13.71
C TYR A 52 -13.23 -1.11 14.22
N LEU A 53 -13.75 0.09 14.57
CA LEU A 53 -15.04 0.20 15.28
C LEU A 53 -16.17 0.84 14.48
N ASP A 54 -15.87 1.56 13.39
CA ASP A 54 -16.89 2.21 12.58
C ASP A 54 -17.91 1.18 12.07
N PRO A 55 -19.22 1.27 12.40
CA PRO A 55 -20.21 0.26 12.01
C PRO A 55 -20.39 0.13 10.49
N GLU A 56 -20.06 1.18 9.74
CA GLU A 56 -20.06 1.17 8.28
C GLU A 56 -18.85 0.45 7.68
N LEU A 57 -17.92 -0.05 8.51
CA LEU A 57 -16.69 -0.66 8.06
C LEU A 57 -16.92 -2.10 7.59
N CYS A 58 -16.56 -2.38 6.35
CA CYS A 58 -16.47 -3.74 5.84
C CYS A 58 -15.09 -4.32 6.18
N HIS A 59 -15.10 -5.43 6.94
CA HIS A 59 -13.89 -6.14 7.38
C HIS A 59 -13.44 -7.26 6.43
N HIS A 60 -14.22 -7.55 5.38
CA HIS A 60 -13.83 -8.54 4.38
C HIS A 60 -12.53 -8.13 3.68
N GLU A 61 -11.91 -9.07 2.96
CA GLU A 61 -10.77 -8.73 2.11
C GLU A 61 -11.22 -7.86 0.93
N LEU A 62 -10.27 -7.12 0.34
CA LEU A 62 -10.53 -6.39 -0.89
C LEU A 62 -10.76 -7.40 -2.02
N ASP A 63 -11.87 -7.25 -2.74
CA ASP A 63 -12.12 -8.02 -3.95
C ASP A 63 -11.30 -7.46 -5.14
N GLU A 64 -11.37 -8.12 -6.29
CA GLU A 64 -10.61 -7.71 -7.47
C GLU A 64 -11.14 -6.41 -8.11
N GLU A 65 -12.44 -6.14 -8.01
CA GLU A 65 -13.05 -4.92 -8.56
C GLU A 65 -12.60 -3.70 -7.75
N GLU A 66 -12.62 -3.80 -6.43
CA GLU A 66 -12.11 -2.79 -5.51
C GLU A 66 -10.62 -2.54 -5.74
N LYS A 67 -9.82 -3.60 -5.90
CA LYS A 67 -8.38 -3.46 -6.18
C LYS A 67 -8.14 -2.68 -7.46
N GLN A 68 -8.88 -2.98 -8.52
CA GLN A 68 -8.80 -2.26 -9.79
C GLN A 68 -9.20 -0.79 -9.63
N LEU A 69 -10.29 -0.51 -8.92
CA LEU A 69 -10.72 0.88 -8.66
C LEU A 69 -9.71 1.65 -7.83
N ILE A 70 -9.11 1.03 -6.81
CA ILE A 70 -8.03 1.63 -6.02
C ILE A 70 -6.85 2.01 -6.92
N ASP A 71 -6.44 1.09 -7.79
CA ASP A 71 -5.32 1.31 -8.69
C ASP A 71 -5.58 2.45 -9.68
N ASN A 72 -6.77 2.43 -10.29
CA ASN A 72 -7.21 3.48 -11.22
C ASN A 72 -7.28 4.83 -10.50
N TRP A 73 -7.94 4.89 -9.34
CA TRP A 73 -8.06 6.13 -8.59
C TRP A 73 -6.69 6.71 -8.21
N ILE A 74 -5.78 5.87 -7.70
CA ILE A 74 -4.43 6.32 -7.34
C ILE A 74 -3.67 6.80 -8.59
N SER A 75 -3.77 6.11 -9.73
CA SER A 75 -3.09 6.54 -10.96
C SER A 75 -3.52 7.93 -11.45
N LEU A 76 -4.78 8.31 -11.21
CA LEU A 76 -5.36 9.58 -11.65
C LEU A 76 -5.16 10.72 -10.62
N ASN A 77 -5.06 10.40 -9.33
CA ASN A 77 -5.08 11.38 -8.24
C ASN A 77 -3.77 11.45 -7.44
N LYS A 78 -2.75 10.66 -7.81
CA LYS A 78 -1.43 10.74 -7.18
C LYS A 78 -0.80 12.10 -7.51
N SER A 79 -0.55 12.89 -6.47
CA SER A 79 0.09 14.20 -6.60
C SER A 79 1.51 14.10 -7.15
N GLU A 80 2.07 15.22 -7.63
CA GLU A 80 3.48 15.32 -8.07
C GLU A 80 4.47 14.82 -7.00
N ASN A 81 4.12 15.00 -5.72
CA ASN A 81 4.90 14.54 -4.56
C ASN A 81 4.63 13.08 -4.17
N GLU A 82 3.94 12.32 -5.01
CA GLU A 82 3.55 10.94 -4.77
C GLU A 82 2.66 10.70 -3.53
N MET A 83 2.09 11.77 -2.97
CA MET A 83 1.26 11.69 -1.79
C MET A 83 -0.16 11.26 -2.17
N ILE A 84 -0.63 10.17 -1.53
CA ILE A 84 -1.97 9.62 -1.70
C ILE A 84 -2.87 10.13 -0.57
N GLU A 85 -3.98 10.76 -0.94
CA GLU A 85 -5.00 11.22 -0.01
C GLU A 85 -5.94 10.06 0.36
N TRP A 86 -5.52 9.25 1.34
CA TRP A 86 -6.24 8.04 1.75
C TRP A 86 -7.69 8.27 2.16
N ASN A 87 -7.99 9.42 2.78
CA ASN A 87 -9.35 9.76 3.16
C ASN A 87 -10.24 9.96 1.91
N ASN A 88 -9.73 10.62 0.88
CA ASN A 88 -10.48 10.86 -0.36
C ASN A 88 -10.70 9.57 -1.14
N LEU A 89 -9.67 8.71 -1.24
CA LEU A 89 -9.83 7.36 -1.77
C LEU A 89 -10.87 6.55 -0.99
N ARG A 90 -10.83 6.59 0.34
CA ARG A 90 -11.79 5.88 1.20
C ARG A 90 -13.23 6.33 0.96
N GLN A 91 -13.46 7.64 0.84
CA GLN A 91 -14.80 8.17 0.53
C GLN A 91 -15.24 7.83 -0.89
N TYR A 92 -14.32 7.88 -1.86
CA TYR A 92 -14.60 7.44 -3.23
C TYR A 92 -15.09 5.99 -3.27
N LEU A 93 -14.40 5.07 -2.59
CA LEU A 93 -14.83 3.67 -2.50
C LEU A 93 -16.18 3.52 -1.79
N LYS A 94 -16.43 4.28 -0.70
CA LYS A 94 -17.75 4.28 -0.05
C LYS A 94 -18.87 4.65 -1.03
N ASN A 95 -18.65 5.67 -1.85
CA ASN A 95 -19.64 6.11 -2.83
C ASN A 95 -19.88 5.09 -3.94
N GLN A 96 -18.90 4.23 -4.25
CA GLN A 96 -19.06 3.17 -5.25
C GLN A 96 -19.72 1.90 -4.66
N PHE A 97 -19.33 1.49 -3.45
CA PHE A 97 -19.69 0.19 -2.89
C PHE A 97 -20.71 0.23 -1.74
N GLY A 98 -21.01 1.42 -1.20
CA GLY A 98 -21.97 1.61 -0.12
C GLY A 98 -21.44 1.37 1.29
N TYR A 99 -20.17 0.99 1.45
CA TYR A 99 -19.53 0.73 2.75
C TYR A 99 -18.10 1.27 2.82
N LEU A 100 -17.57 1.43 4.03
CA LEU A 100 -16.21 1.93 4.24
C LEU A 100 -15.20 0.78 4.32
N ARG A 101 -14.06 0.94 3.65
CA ARG A 101 -12.87 0.13 3.91
C ARG A 101 -11.99 0.78 4.98
N SER A 102 -11.27 -0.03 5.74
CA SER A 102 -10.28 0.50 6.69
C SER A 102 -9.12 1.17 5.95
N GLU A 103 -8.67 2.31 6.47
CA GLU A 103 -7.53 3.02 5.88
C GLU A 103 -6.27 2.13 5.86
N ASN A 104 -6.09 1.32 6.91
CA ASN A 104 -5.02 0.33 6.99
C ASN A 104 -5.09 -0.71 5.87
N MET A 105 -6.28 -1.17 5.49
CA MET A 105 -6.44 -2.16 4.42
C MET A 105 -6.01 -1.58 3.07
N LEU A 106 -6.44 -0.35 2.76
CA LEU A 106 -6.04 0.36 1.55
C LEU A 106 -4.52 0.57 1.49
N ARG A 107 -3.93 1.06 2.59
CA ARG A 107 -2.47 1.23 2.72
C ARG A 107 -1.72 -0.09 2.56
N LYS A 108 -2.18 -1.14 3.25
CA LYS A 108 -1.56 -2.47 3.18
C LYS A 108 -1.58 -3.00 1.76
N TYR A 109 -2.72 -2.91 1.07
CA TYR A 109 -2.84 -3.33 -0.32
C TYR A 109 -1.82 -2.60 -1.21
N TRP A 110 -1.86 -1.26 -1.19
CA TRP A 110 -1.00 -0.43 -2.03
C TRP A 110 0.49 -0.67 -1.78
N TYR A 111 0.95 -0.55 -0.53
CA TYR A 111 2.37 -0.72 -0.23
C TYR A 111 2.85 -2.17 -0.46
N SER A 112 1.98 -3.16 -0.26
CA SER A 112 2.28 -4.56 -0.62
C SER A 112 2.44 -4.72 -2.13
N LYS A 113 1.58 -4.07 -2.92
CA LYS A 113 1.69 -4.04 -4.39
C LYS A 113 2.97 -3.34 -4.84
N GLN A 114 3.31 -2.18 -4.30
CA GLN A 114 4.55 -1.46 -4.62
C GLN A 114 5.79 -2.31 -4.35
N ARG A 115 5.86 -2.96 -3.17
CA ARG A 115 6.98 -3.87 -2.84
C ARG A 115 7.11 -5.02 -3.84
N ARG A 116 5.99 -5.63 -4.24
CA ARG A 116 6.00 -6.71 -5.26
C ARG A 116 6.52 -6.20 -6.60
N GLN A 117 6.14 -4.98 -7.01
CA GLN A 117 6.65 -4.38 -8.25
C GLN A 117 8.15 -4.15 -8.19
N THR A 118 8.67 -3.58 -7.10
CA THR A 118 10.11 -3.38 -6.91
C THR A 118 10.88 -4.70 -6.96
N ILE A 119 10.38 -5.76 -6.31
CA ILE A 119 11.02 -7.08 -6.33
C ILE A 119 11.06 -7.64 -7.76
N LYS A 120 9.95 -7.57 -8.50
CA LYS A 120 9.89 -8.02 -9.90
C LYS A 120 10.89 -7.26 -10.78
N THR A 121 10.95 -5.94 -10.64
CA THR A 121 11.92 -5.11 -11.39
C THR A 121 13.35 -5.50 -11.07
N ASN A 122 13.68 -5.69 -9.79
CA ASN A 122 15.01 -6.12 -9.37
C ASN A 122 15.37 -7.51 -9.90
N GLN A 123 14.43 -8.46 -9.88
CA GLN A 123 14.64 -9.80 -10.45
C GLN A 123 14.91 -9.73 -11.97
N ILE A 124 14.13 -8.94 -12.71
CA ILE A 124 14.34 -8.73 -14.14
C ILE A 124 15.71 -8.09 -14.41
N PHE A 125 16.10 -7.13 -13.60
CA PHE A 125 17.41 -6.48 -13.70
C PHE A 125 18.56 -7.47 -13.48
N LEU A 126 18.48 -8.32 -12.44
CA LEU A 126 19.49 -9.35 -12.18
C LEU A 126 19.56 -10.39 -13.31
N LEU A 127 18.41 -10.82 -13.85
CA LEU A 127 18.36 -11.74 -14.99
C LEU A 127 19.05 -11.16 -16.23
N LYS A 128 18.87 -9.86 -16.50
CA LYS A 128 19.55 -9.17 -17.60
C LYS A 128 21.07 -9.14 -17.42
N ILE A 129 21.56 -8.89 -16.20
CA ILE A 129 23.00 -8.91 -15.89
C ILE A 129 23.58 -10.31 -16.15
N VAL A 130 22.92 -11.35 -15.63
CA VAL A 130 23.37 -12.73 -15.81
C VAL A 130 23.39 -13.12 -17.30
N LEU A 131 22.33 -12.79 -18.04
CA LEU A 131 22.25 -13.06 -19.47
C LEU A 131 23.38 -12.37 -20.24
N ASN A 132 23.65 -11.09 -19.95
CA ASN A 132 24.74 -10.34 -20.57
C ASN A 132 26.11 -10.97 -20.28
N SER A 133 26.33 -11.45 -19.06
CA SER A 133 27.57 -12.16 -18.68
C SER A 133 27.74 -13.47 -19.47
N VAL A 134 26.67 -14.27 -19.58
CA VAL A 134 26.67 -15.51 -20.36
C VAL A 134 26.96 -15.25 -21.84
N ILE A 135 26.28 -14.28 -22.45
CA ILE A 135 26.50 -13.89 -23.85
C ILE A 135 27.95 -13.46 -24.05
N THR A 136 28.49 -12.62 -23.17
CA THR A 136 29.89 -12.16 -23.23
C THR A 136 30.87 -13.34 -23.16
N ASN A 137 30.63 -14.31 -22.27
CA ASN A 137 31.46 -15.50 -22.16
C ASN A 137 31.42 -16.38 -23.42
N ILE A 138 30.25 -16.55 -24.02
CA ILE A 138 30.08 -17.30 -25.28
C ILE A 138 30.84 -16.60 -26.41
N ILE A 139 30.69 -15.28 -26.56
CA ILE A 139 31.42 -14.50 -27.57
C ILE A 139 32.92 -14.62 -27.37
N ASN A 140 33.42 -14.47 -26.14
CA ASN A 140 34.84 -14.62 -25.82
C ASN A 140 35.35 -16.03 -26.16
N TYR A 141 34.58 -17.07 -25.87
CA TYR A 141 34.90 -18.44 -26.25
C TYR A 141 34.99 -18.60 -27.77
N MET A 142 34.01 -18.08 -28.51
CA MET A 142 33.97 -18.14 -29.99
C MET A 142 35.16 -17.40 -30.60
N ILE A 143 35.49 -16.21 -30.11
CA ILE A 143 36.67 -15.44 -30.54
C ILE A 143 37.96 -16.24 -30.29
N ARG A 144 38.11 -16.83 -29.09
CA ARG A 144 39.28 -17.65 -28.74
C ARG A 144 39.41 -18.87 -29.64
N LYS A 145 38.30 -19.56 -29.90
CA LYS A 145 38.26 -20.74 -30.79
C LYS A 145 38.57 -20.35 -32.23
N PHE A 146 38.01 -19.25 -32.74
CA PHE A 146 38.32 -18.77 -34.08
C PHE A 146 39.81 -18.44 -34.24
N ARG A 147 40.41 -17.74 -33.25
CA ARG A 147 41.86 -17.47 -33.21
C ARG A 147 42.72 -18.73 -33.17
N SER A 148 42.28 -19.80 -32.50
CA SER A 148 43.04 -21.06 -32.46
C SER A 148 42.97 -21.87 -33.76
N PHE A 149 41.88 -21.74 -34.54
CA PHE A 149 41.74 -22.41 -35.84
C PHE A 149 42.46 -21.68 -36.98
N PHE A 150 42.67 -20.36 -36.85
CA PHE A 150 43.46 -19.56 -37.80
C PHE A 150 44.66 -18.89 -37.11
N PRO A 151 45.69 -19.65 -36.70
CA PRO A 151 46.89 -19.08 -36.09
C PRO A 151 47.72 -18.22 -37.07
N PHE A 152 47.45 -18.30 -38.38
CA PHE A 152 48.17 -17.58 -39.45
C PHE A 152 47.20 -16.82 -40.36
N ILE A 153 46.71 -15.67 -39.90
CA ILE A 153 46.57 -14.52 -40.81
C ILE A 153 47.61 -13.51 -40.32
N ILE A 154 48.86 -13.80 -40.66
CA ILE A 154 49.91 -12.80 -40.70
C ILE A 154 49.51 -11.88 -41.86
N LEU A 155 49.12 -10.64 -41.53
CA LEU A 155 49.08 -9.56 -42.50
C LEU A 155 50.52 -9.39 -43.04
N ARG A 156 50.81 -10.03 -44.16
CA ARG A 156 51.80 -9.53 -45.11
C ARG A 156 51.07 -8.51 -45.97
N ASN A 157 51.33 -7.24 -45.70
CA ASN A 157 51.62 -6.20 -46.70
C ASN A 157 52.30 -5.03 -45.97
#